data_AF-A0AAV7TGN9-F1
#
_entry.id   AF-A0AAV7TGN9-F1
#
_cell.length_a   1.000
_cell.length_b   1.000
_cell.length_c   1.000
_cell.angle_alpha   90.00
_cell.angle_beta   90.00
_cell.angle_gamma   90.00
#
_symmetry.space_group_name_H-M   'P 1'
#
loop_
_entity.id
_entity.type
_entity.pdbx_description
1 polymer ?
#
loop_
_entity_poly.entity_id
_entity_poly.type
_entity_poly.pdbx_seq_one_letter_code
_entity_poly.pdbx_strand_id
1 'polypeptide(L)' 'MERVQNVFLWKNYMIKKMSIDTKNGSQNNEKLLFHGTAQAHLTTIQTFGFNRSFAGMN' A
#
# COMPACT_ATOMS: atom_id res chain seq x y z
N MET A 1 -17.67 4.87 -4.08
CA MET A 1 -16.45 4.70 -3.26
C MET A 1 -16.47 3.29 -2.69
N GLU A 2 -15.39 2.53 -2.87
CA GLU A 2 -15.29 1.14 -2.43
C GLU A 2 -14.10 0.98 -1.47
N ARG A 3 -14.23 0.11 -0.47
CA ARG A 3 -13.17 -0.20 0.49
C ARG A 3 -12.48 -1.50 0.12
N VAL A 4 -11.15 -1.47 -0.08
CA VAL A 4 -10.35 -2.68 -0.29
C VAL A 4 -10.22 -3.45 1.03
N GLN A 5 -10.62 -4.73 1.03
CA GLN A 5 -10.55 -5.62 2.20
C GLN A 5 -9.57 -6.78 1.97
N ASN A 6 -8.27 -6.47 1.92
CA ASN A 6 -7.21 -7.48 1.77
C ASN A 6 -6.46 -7.69 3.08
N VAL A 7 -6.80 -8.76 3.81
CA VAL A 7 -6.25 -9.05 5.15
C VAL A 7 -4.75 -9.35 5.13
N PHE A 8 -4.22 -9.89 4.04
CA PHE A 8 -2.79 -10.22 3.92
C PHE A 8 -1.96 -8.96 3.70
N LEU A 9 -2.39 -8.09 2.78
CA LEU A 9 -1.74 -6.80 2.57
C LEU A 9 -1.80 -5.94 3.83
N TRP A 10 -2.93 -5.94 4.55
CA TRP A 10 -3.08 -5.23 5.81
C TRP A 10 -2.11 -5.73 6.89
N LYS A 11 -2.00 -7.05 7.09
CA LYS A 11 -1.06 -7.63 8.08
C LYS A 11 0.40 -7.26 7.76
N ASN A 12 0.80 -7.40 6.50
CA ASN A 12 2.15 -7.05 6.06
C ASN A 12 2.44 -5.55 6.24
N TYR A 13 1.46 -4.71 5.92
CA TYR A 13 1.53 -3.27 6.14
C TYR A 13 1.75 -2.94 7.63
N MET A 14 0.95 -3.51 8.52
CA MET A 14 1.03 -3.24 9.96
C MET A 14 2.37 -3.69 10.57
N ILE A 15 2.91 -4.84 10.15
CA ILE A 15 4.24 -5.29 10.57
C ILE A 15 5.30 -4.26 10.18
N LYS A 16 5.25 -3.76 8.95
CA LYS A 16 6.21 -2.76 8.48
C LYS A 16 6.04 -1.42 9.21
N LYS A 17 4.79 -1.00 9.45
CA LYS A 17 4.48 0.21 10.22
C LYS A 17 5.09 0.14 11.62
N MET A 18 4.84 -0.95 12.37
CA MET A 18 5.41 -1.14 13.70
C MET A 18 6.95 -1.10 13.68
N SER A 19 7.58 -1.75 12.70
CA SER A 19 9.04 -1.73 12.53
C SER A 19 9.59 -0.32 12.30
N ILE A 20 8.92 0.49 11.47
CA ILE A 20 9.34 1.88 11.22
C ILE A 20 9.10 2.75 12.45
N ASP A 21 7.97 2.57 13.14
CA ASP A 21 7.63 3.34 14.34
C ASP A 21 8.67 3.11 15.45
N THR A 22 9.07 1.85 15.67
CA THR A 22 10.15 1.51 16.60
C THR A 22 11.49 2.11 16.16
N LYS A 23 11.84 2.01 14.88
CA LYS A 23 13.10 2.53 14.33
C LYS A 23 13.21 4.05 14.48
N ASN A 24 12.11 4.76 14.25
CA ASN A 24 12.09 6.23 14.23
C ASN A 24 11.76 6.84 15.61
N GLY A 25 11.35 6.03 16.60
CA GLY A 25 10.95 6.51 17.92
C GLY A 25 9.70 7.41 17.89
N SER A 26 8.88 7.29 16.85
CA SER A 26 7.73 8.15 16.59
C SER A 26 6.66 7.38 15.83
N GLN A 27 5.40 7.78 15.94
CA GLN A 27 4.29 7.22 15.17
C GLN A 27 3.92 8.07 13.95
N ASN A 28 4.59 9.21 13.73
CA ASN A 28 4.34 10.12 12.61
C ASN A 28 5.09 9.68 11.33
N ASN A 29 4.83 8.45 10.88
CA ASN A 29 5.49 7.85 9.71
C ASN A 29 4.53 7.50 8.57
N GLU A 30 3.24 7.79 8.74
CA GLU A 30 2.16 7.42 7.82
C GLU A 30 1.48 8.67 7.26
N LYS A 31 1.19 8.65 5.95
CA LYS A 31 0.40 9.69 5.28
C LYS A 31 -0.61 9.05 4.35
N LEU A 32 -1.82 9.62 4.32
CA LEU A 32 -2.82 9.29 3.32
C LEU A 32 -2.49 10.05 2.03
N LEU A 33 -2.25 9.30 0.96
CA LEU A 33 -1.91 9.82 -0.36
C LEU A 33 -2.83 9.22 -1.42
N PHE A 34 -2.91 9.86 -2.58
CA PHE A 34 -3.70 9.41 -3.72
C PHE A 34 -2.82 8.75 -4.78
N HIS A 35 -3.34 7.72 -5.46
CA HIS A 35 -2.67 7.06 -6.57
C HIS A 35 -3.66 6.80 -7.71
N GLY A 36 -3.46 7.48 -8.85
CA GLY A 36 -4.20 7.22 -10.08
C GLY A 36 -3.61 6.04 -10.85
N THR A 37 -4.47 5.22 -11.46
CA THR A 37 -4.05 4.07 -12.26
C THR A 37 -5.08 3.78 -13.36
N ALA A 38 -4.68 3.04 -14.39
CA ALA A 38 -5.59 2.59 -15.44
C ALA A 38 -6.51 1.46 -14.93
N GLN A 39 -7.73 1.37 -15.48
CA GLN A 39 -8.72 0.35 -15.13
C GLN A 39 -8.14 -1.07 -15.17
N ALA A 40 -7.25 -1.34 -16.14
CA ALA A 40 -6.61 -2.64 -16.33
C ALA A 40 -5.77 -3.11 -15.12
N HIS A 41 -5.30 -2.20 -14.26
CA HIS A 41 -4.45 -2.52 -13.12
C HIS A 41 -5.19 -2.62 -11.78
N LEU A 42 -6.49 -2.30 -11.75
CA LEU A 42 -7.26 -2.26 -10.49
C LEU A 42 -7.25 -3.61 -9.76
N THR A 43 -7.58 -4.70 -10.47
CA THR A 43 -7.61 -6.05 -9.88
C THR A 43 -6.25 -6.46 -9.33
N THR A 44 -5.17 -6.12 -10.04
CA THR A 44 -3.80 -6.42 -9.63
C THR A 44 -3.43 -5.67 -8.36
N ILE A 45 -3.73 -4.36 -8.27
CA ILE A 45 -3.46 -3.55 -7.09
C ILE A 45 -4.29 -4.02 -5.88
N GLN A 46 -5.56 -4.34 -6.09
CA GLN A 46 -6.44 -4.82 -5.02
C GLN A 46 -5.98 -6.18 -4.45
N THR A 47 -5.45 -7.05 -5.30
CA THR A 47 -5.05 -8.42 -4.93
C THR A 47 -3.63 -8.46 -4.36
N PHE A 48 -2.69 -7.76 -5.00
CA PHE A 48 -1.25 -7.89 -4.75
C PHE A 48 -0.59 -6.61 -4.22
N GLY A 49 -1.31 -5.50 -4.18
CA GLY A 49 -0.77 -4.20 -3.79
C GLY A 49 0.03 -3.52 -4.91
N PHE A 50 0.72 -2.44 -4.57
CA PHE A 50 1.56 -1.69 -5.52
C PHE A 50 2.89 -2.40 -5.77
N ASN A 51 3.30 -2.47 -7.04
CA ASN A 51 4.58 -3.05 -7.44
C ASN A 51 5.38 -2.05 -8.29
N ARG A 52 6.54 -1.63 -7.79
CA ARG A 52 7.43 -0.68 -8.48
C ARG A 52 7.95 -1.18 -9.83
N SER A 53 8.03 -2.50 -10.03
CA SER A 53 8.43 -3.09 -11.31
C SER A 53 7.43 -2.79 -12.44
N PHE A 54 6.23 -2.31 -12.09
CA PHE A 54 5.21 -1.87 -13.04
C PHE A 54 5.11 -0.34 -13.18
N ALA A 55 5.97 0.42 -12.52
CA ALA A 55 6.01 1.87 -12.68
C ALA A 55 6.55 2.25 -14.07
N GLY A 56 5.91 3.21 -14.72
CA GLY A 56 6.35 3.72 -16.04
C GLY A 56 6.01 2.82 -17.24
N MET A 57 5.18 1.78 -17.05
CA MET A 57 4.66 0.95 -18.16
C MET A 57 3.44 1.58 -18.86
N ASN A 58 3.34 2.91 -18.86
CA ASN A 58 2.31 3.69 -19.55
C ASN A 58 2.96 4.73 -20.43
#